data_AF-A0A4Y2KVW0-F1
#
_entry.id   AF-A0A4Y2KVW0-F1
#
_cell.length_a   1.000
_cell.length_b   1.000
_cell.length_c   1.000
_cell.angle_alpha   90.00
_cell.angle_beta   90.00
_cell.angle_gamma   90.00
#
_symmetry.space_group_name_H-M   'P 1'
#
loop_
_entity.id
_entity.type
_entity.pdbx_description
1 polymer ?
#
loop_
_entity_poly.entity_id
_entity_poly.type
_entity_poly.pdbx_seq_one_letter_code
_entity_poly.pdbx_strand_id
1 'polypeptide(L)'
;MVFRNNSCFLSCGHLNLNHCRRANVQLAQDFIRFNYDIVSVNDPYFWESKVTEFSTGIRKYFYDYKPLAGFLVSNPDIKVFPLKILKKLVAIEIELSGEKFLMISVYCPVYK
;
A
#
# COMPACT_ATOMS: atom_id res chain seq x y z
N MET A 1 -0.79 12.49 1.58
CA MET A 1 0.46 13.10 2.06
C MET A 1 1.42 13.17 0.89
N VAL A 2 2.20 14.24 0.76
CA VAL A 2 3.17 14.37 -0.35
C VAL A 2 4.54 14.52 0.25
N PHE A 3 5.48 13.65 -0.14
CA PHE A 3 6.88 13.80 0.19
C PHE A 3 7.61 14.48 -0.98
N ARG A 4 8.36 15.53 -0.66
CA ARG A 4 9.19 16.27 -1.63
C ARG A 4 10.64 16.24 -1.16
N ASN A 5 11.52 15.81 -2.04
CA ASN A 5 12.95 16.11 -1.98
C ASN A 5 13.34 16.88 -3.26
N ASN A 6 14.52 17.51 -3.29
CA ASN A 6 14.96 18.38 -4.38
C ASN A 6 14.95 17.72 -5.79
N SER A 7 14.85 16.38 -5.86
CA SER A 7 14.88 15.56 -7.08
C SER A 7 13.64 14.68 -7.30
N CYS A 8 12.71 14.57 -6.33
CA CYS A 8 11.59 13.62 -6.42
C CYS A 8 10.30 14.08 -5.72
N PHE A 9 9.17 13.67 -6.31
CA PHE A 9 7.82 13.89 -5.77
C PHE A 9 7.16 12.53 -5.59
N LEU A 10 6.75 12.23 -4.35
CA LEU A 10 6.05 10.99 -4.01
C LEU A 10 4.70 11.31 -3.38
N SER A 11 3.63 11.03 -4.10
CA SER A 11 2.25 11.12 -3.62
C SER A 11 1.87 9.82 -2.91
N CYS A 12 1.61 9.90 -1.61
CA CYS A 12 1.34 8.71 -0.81
C CYS A 12 0.24 8.88 0.23
N GLY A 13 -0.21 7.76 0.79
CA GLY A 13 -1.24 7.72 1.81
C GLY A 13 -1.07 6.57 2.80
N HIS A 14 -1.78 6.70 3.92
CA HIS A 14 -2.03 5.61 4.84
C HIS A 14 -3.53 5.58 5.17
N LEU A 15 -4.17 4.41 5.03
CA LEU A 15 -5.58 4.27 5.33
C LEU A 15 -5.89 2.91 5.97
N ASN A 16 -6.75 2.90 6.98
CA ASN A 16 -7.36 1.68 7.48
C ASN A 16 -8.67 1.43 6.72
N LEU A 17 -8.78 0.28 6.07
CA LEU A 17 -9.92 -0.13 5.25
C LEU A 17 -10.99 -0.88 6.06
N ASN A 18 -10.70 -1.21 7.32
CA ASN A 18 -11.62 -1.82 8.29
C ASN A 18 -12.35 -3.06 7.74
N HIS A 19 -11.62 -3.87 6.97
CA HIS A 19 -12.09 -5.06 6.27
C HIS A 19 -13.33 -4.82 5.41
N CYS A 20 -13.54 -3.59 4.92
CA CYS A 20 -14.73 -3.21 4.19
C CYS A 20 -14.50 -3.26 2.68
N ARG A 21 -15.25 -4.11 1.97
CA ARG A 21 -15.17 -4.24 0.51
C ARG A 21 -15.29 -2.90 -0.22
N ARG A 22 -16.23 -2.05 0.21
CA ARG A 22 -16.46 -0.72 -0.40
C ARG A 22 -15.30 0.24 -0.15
N ALA A 23 -14.57 0.09 0.96
CA ALA A 23 -13.38 0.90 1.23
C ALA A 23 -12.24 0.57 0.24
N ASN A 24 -12.03 -0.72 -0.09
CA ASN A 24 -11.09 -1.08 -1.16
C ASN A 24 -11.51 -0.46 -2.52
N VAL A 25 -12.79 -0.57 -2.89
CA VAL A 25 -13.31 -0.01 -4.17
C VAL A 25 -13.11 1.50 -4.23
N GLN A 26 -13.46 2.22 -3.16
CA GLN A 26 -13.29 3.67 -3.09
C GLN A 26 -11.80 4.04 -3.21
N LEU A 27 -10.92 3.37 -2.47
CA LEU A 27 -9.49 3.61 -2.55
C LEU A 27 -8.95 3.35 -3.96
N ALA A 28 -9.42 2.31 -4.65
CA ALA A 28 -9.03 2.03 -6.04
C ALA A 28 -9.40 3.17 -7.00
N GLN A 29 -10.54 3.84 -6.79
CA GLN A 29 -10.93 5.04 -7.55
C GLN A 29 -10.07 6.25 -7.16
N ASP A 30 -9.77 6.40 -5.88
CA ASP A 30 -8.96 7.50 -5.35
C ASP A 30 -7.52 7.46 -5.89
N PHE A 31 -6.95 6.28 -6.14
CA PHE A 31 -5.67 6.12 -6.84
C PHE A 31 -5.66 6.84 -8.20
N ILE A 32 -6.74 6.71 -8.98
CA ILE A 32 -6.87 7.35 -10.30
C ILE A 32 -7.15 8.85 -10.14
N ARG A 33 -8.10 9.19 -9.26
CA ARG A 33 -8.58 10.57 -9.09
C ARG A 33 -7.50 11.50 -8.54
N PHE A 34 -6.70 11.02 -7.59
CA PHE A 34 -5.71 11.83 -6.88
C PHE A 34 -4.27 11.51 -7.30
N ASN A 35 -4.09 10.58 -8.24
CA ASN A 35 -2.78 10.16 -8.73
C ASN A 35 -1.82 9.81 -7.57
N TYR A 36 -2.29 8.96 -6.65
CA TYR A 36 -1.40 8.40 -5.62
C TYR A 36 -0.41 7.46 -6.29
N ASP A 37 0.85 7.50 -5.87
CA ASP A 37 1.90 6.59 -6.34
C ASP A 37 1.93 5.30 -5.50
N ILE A 38 1.82 5.47 -4.18
CA ILE A 38 1.88 4.38 -3.21
C ILE A 38 1.00 4.66 -1.99
N VAL A 39 0.20 3.68 -1.58
CA VAL A 39 -0.62 3.77 -0.36
C VAL A 39 -0.34 2.58 0.52
N SER A 40 -0.01 2.85 1.78
CA SER A 40 0.00 1.84 2.83
C SER A 40 -1.43 1.63 3.33
N VAL A 41 -1.84 0.38 3.52
CA VAL A 41 -3.19 0.07 3.97
C VAL A 41 -3.17 -0.87 5.16
N ASN A 42 -4.14 -0.66 6.04
CA ASN A 42 -4.43 -1.49 7.18
C ASN A 42 -5.80 -2.18 7.00
N ASP A 43 -5.90 -3.41 7.50
CA ASP A 43 -7.11 -4.25 7.48
C ASP A 43 -7.86 -4.26 6.12
N PRO A 44 -7.20 -4.66 5.01
CA PRO A 44 -7.84 -4.71 3.70
C PRO A 44 -8.95 -5.77 3.64
N TYR A 45 -9.96 -5.54 2.79
CA TYR A 45 -10.91 -6.61 2.45
C TYR A 45 -10.20 -7.77 1.73
N PHE A 46 -10.40 -8.99 2.21
CA PHE A 46 -9.77 -10.22 1.74
C PHE A 46 -10.84 -11.25 1.43
N TRP A 47 -10.88 -11.72 0.20
CA TRP A 47 -11.87 -12.69 -0.30
C TRP A 47 -11.21 -13.66 -1.28
N GLU A 48 -11.62 -14.92 -1.28
CA GLU A 48 -11.06 -15.95 -2.18
C GLU A 48 -9.52 -15.97 -2.21
N SER A 49 -8.92 -15.96 -1.02
CA SER A 49 -7.46 -16.06 -0.82
C SER A 49 -6.64 -14.88 -1.36
N LYS A 50 -7.25 -13.71 -1.59
CA LYS A 50 -6.52 -12.51 -2.05
C LYS A 50 -7.15 -11.21 -1.57
N VAL A 51 -6.36 -10.13 -1.61
CA VAL A 51 -6.87 -8.76 -1.47
C VAL A 51 -7.49 -8.32 -2.81
N THR A 52 -8.81 -8.09 -2.82
CA THR A 52 -9.61 -7.84 -4.04
C THR A 52 -10.00 -6.37 -4.21
N GLU A 53 -10.77 -6.08 -5.27
CA GLU A 53 -11.36 -4.77 -5.61
C GLU A 53 -10.40 -3.67 -6.07
N PHE A 54 -9.13 -3.99 -6.27
CA PHE A 54 -8.16 -3.09 -6.91
C PHE A 54 -7.94 -3.51 -8.36
N SER A 55 -7.73 -2.53 -9.24
CA SER A 55 -7.43 -2.75 -10.67
C SER A 55 -6.12 -3.53 -10.86
N THR A 56 -5.99 -4.19 -12.01
CA THR A 56 -4.81 -5.00 -12.37
C THR A 56 -3.52 -4.20 -12.46
N GLY A 57 -3.61 -2.89 -12.71
CA GLY A 57 -2.46 -1.98 -12.73
C GLY A 57 -1.89 -1.65 -11.34
N ILE A 58 -2.64 -1.91 -10.26
CA ILE A 58 -2.15 -1.67 -8.90
C ILE A 58 -1.41 -2.91 -8.40
N ARG A 59 -0.10 -2.77 -8.24
CA ARG A 59 0.78 -3.79 -7.65
C ARG A 59 0.52 -3.87 -6.15
N LYS A 60 0.50 -5.10 -5.62
CA LYS A 60 0.05 -5.40 -4.26
C LYS A 60 1.16 -6.11 -3.50
N TYR A 61 1.49 -5.60 -2.31
CA TYR A 61 2.50 -6.18 -1.43
C TYR A 61 1.86 -6.48 -0.08
N PHE A 62 1.36 -7.70 0.05
CA PHE A 62 0.65 -8.19 1.22
C PHE A 62 1.14 -9.58 1.62
N TYR A 63 0.90 -9.94 2.87
CA TYR A 63 0.99 -11.32 3.32
C TYR A 63 -0.12 -12.16 2.68
N ASP A 64 0.20 -13.40 2.27
CA ASP A 64 -0.69 -14.22 1.43
C ASP A 64 -1.99 -14.65 2.14
N TYR A 65 -2.00 -14.70 3.47
CA TYR A 65 -3.15 -15.21 4.23
C TYR A 65 -3.69 -14.19 5.24
N LYS A 66 -4.85 -13.59 4.91
CA LYS A 66 -5.55 -12.60 5.76
C LYS A 66 -4.62 -11.48 6.27
N PRO A 67 -4.02 -10.68 5.35
CA PRO A 67 -3.12 -9.60 5.73
C PRO A 67 -3.85 -8.51 6.51
N LEU A 68 -3.14 -7.89 7.45
CA LEU A 68 -3.62 -6.74 8.24
C LEU A 68 -2.87 -5.46 7.90
N ALA A 69 -1.72 -5.56 7.24
CA ALA A 69 -0.94 -4.43 6.73
C ALA A 69 -0.42 -4.77 5.32
N GLY A 70 -0.18 -3.74 4.52
CA GLY A 70 0.54 -3.89 3.25
C GLY A 70 0.56 -2.61 2.43
N PHE A 71 1.03 -2.73 1.19
CA PHE A 71 1.16 -1.62 0.26
C PHE A 71 0.45 -1.90 -1.06
N LEU A 72 -0.09 -0.83 -1.63
CA LEU A 72 -0.62 -0.74 -2.97
C LEU A 72 0.23 0.27 -3.74
N VAL A 73 0.72 -0.11 -4.92
CA VAL A 73 1.62 0.72 -5.74
C VAL A 73 1.08 0.80 -7.16
N SER A 74 0.72 2.00 -7.59
CA SER A 74 0.15 2.28 -8.91
C SER A 74 1.20 2.82 -9.89
N ASN A 75 2.17 3.59 -9.39
CA ASN A 75 3.19 4.20 -10.24
C ASN A 75 4.16 3.10 -10.75
N PRO A 76 4.27 2.87 -12.06
CA PRO A 76 5.11 1.81 -12.62
C PRO A 76 6.62 2.12 -12.53
N ASP A 77 7.00 3.40 -12.43
CA ASP A 77 8.40 3.85 -12.39
C ASP A 77 9.04 3.57 -11.03
N ILE A 78 8.22 3.35 -9.99
CA ILE A 78 8.70 2.95 -8.67
C ILE A 78 9.18 1.49 -8.73
N LYS A 79 10.47 1.27 -8.50
CA LYS A 79 10.97 -0.09 -8.23
C LYS A 79 10.70 -0.39 -6.76
N VAL A 80 10.19 -1.60 -6.48
CA VAL A 80 9.85 -2.02 -5.13
C VAL A 80 10.60 -3.30 -4.81
N PHE A 81 11.31 -3.30 -3.70
CA PHE A 81 12.05 -4.44 -3.17
C PHE A 81 11.43 -4.85 -1.82
N PRO A 82 10.70 -5.97 -1.76
CA PRO A 82 10.16 -6.48 -0.51
C PRO A 82 11.29 -6.90 0.43
N LEU A 83 11.37 -6.30 1.62
CA LEU A 83 12.35 -6.66 2.63
C LEU A 83 11.78 -7.65 3.64
N LYS A 84 10.54 -7.42 4.07
CA LYS A 84 9.83 -8.30 5.01
C LYS A 84 8.32 -8.17 4.84
N ILE A 85 7.64 -9.29 4.65
CA ILE A 85 6.17 -9.34 4.53
C ILE A 85 5.62 -10.28 5.60
N LEU A 86 4.99 -9.70 6.61
CA LEU A 86 4.29 -10.40 7.68
C LEU A 86 2.84 -9.94 7.74
N LYS A 87 1.99 -10.74 8.40
CA LYS A 87 0.56 -10.44 8.55
C LYS A 87 0.27 -9.02 9.05
N LYS A 88 1.01 -8.52 10.05
CA LYS A 88 0.81 -7.21 10.70
C LYS A 88 1.86 -6.16 10.33
N LEU A 89 2.87 -6.52 9.54
CA LEU A 89 4.00 -5.65 9.24
C LEU A 89 4.48 -5.95 7.83
N VAL A 90 4.54 -4.93 7.00
CA VAL A 90 5.16 -5.01 5.68
C VAL A 90 6.22 -3.92 5.59
N ALA A 91 7.45 -4.32 5.28
CA ALA A 91 8.57 -3.44 5.03
C ALA A 91 9.06 -3.64 3.60
N ILE A 92 9.15 -2.53 2.86
CA ILE A 92 9.63 -2.48 1.48
C ILE A 92 10.68 -1.37 1.36
N GLU A 93 11.68 -1.59 0.51
CA GLU A 93 12.48 -0.50 -0.05
C GLU A 93 11.85 -0.10 -1.39
N ILE A 94 11.70 1.21 -1.62
CA ILE A 94 11.32 1.73 -2.93
C ILE A 94 12.45 2.59 -3.50
N GLU A 95 12.62 2.55 -4.81
CA GLU A 95 13.52 3.41 -5.56
C GLU A 95 12.71 4.24 -6.55
N LEU A 96 12.84 5.56 -6.47
CA LEU A 96 12.20 6.53 -7.37
C LEU A 96 13.21 7.61 -7.73
N SER A 97 13.47 7.80 -9.02
CA SER A 97 14.41 8.81 -9.53
C SER A 97 15.83 8.70 -8.92
N GLY A 98 16.28 7.48 -8.63
CA GLY A 98 17.60 7.20 -8.01
C GLY A 98 17.64 7.37 -6.49
N GLU A 99 16.57 7.87 -5.87
CA GLU A 99 16.44 7.99 -4.42
C GLU A 99 15.81 6.73 -3.83
N LYS A 100 16.33 6.26 -2.69
CA LYS A 100 15.83 5.08 -1.99
C LYS A 100 15.09 5.47 -0.72
N PHE A 101 13.93 4.84 -0.50
CA PHE A 101 13.12 5.04 0.70
C PHE A 101 12.79 3.69 1.35
N LEU A 102 12.96 3.62 2.66
CA LEU A 102 12.43 2.53 3.46
C LEU A 102 11.00 2.88 3.90
N MET A 103 10.03 2.05 3.50
CA MET A 103 8.63 2.22 3.88
C MET A 103 8.14 1.04 4.71
N ILE A 104 7.51 1.33 5.85
CA ILE A 104 7.02 0.30 6.78
C ILE A 104 5.54 0.59 7.08
N SER A 105 4.67 -0.36 6.75
CA SER A 105 3.27 -0.37 7.15
C SER A 105 3.08 -1.32 8.32
N VAL A 106 2.48 -0.82 9.41
CA VAL A 106 2.25 -1.60 10.62
C VAL A 106 0.78 -1.53 11.02
N TYR A 107 0.20 -2.69 11.33
CA TYR A 107 -1.10 -2.81 11.97
C TYR A 107 -0.92 -3.10 13.46
N CYS A 108 -1.22 -2.10 14.29
CA CYS A 108 -1.21 -2.21 15.74
C CYS A 108 -2.65 -2.45 16.23
N PRO A 109 -3.02 -3.68 16.62
CA PRO A 109 -4.31 -3.90 17.26
C PRO A 109 -4.37 -3.19 18.61
N VAL A 110 -5.52 -2.63 18.95
CA VAL A 110 -5.78 -2.17 20.31
C VAL A 110 -5.90 -3.43 21.18
N TYR A 111 -5.00 -3.60 22.15
CA TYR A 111 -5.18 -4.61 23.18
C TYR A 111 -6.41 -4.22 24.00
N LYS A 112 -7.41 -5.10 24.05
CA LYS A 112 -8.52 -5.03 25.00
C LYS A 112 -8.21 -5.91 26.20
#